data_AF-A0A6I1NTC0-F1
#
_entry.id   AF-A0A6I1NTC0-F1
#
_cell.length_a   1.000
_cell.length_b   1.000
_cell.length_c   1.000
_cell.angle_alpha   90.00
_cell.angle_beta   90.00
_cell.angle_gamma   90.00
#
_symmetry.space_group_name_H-M   'P 1'
#
loop_
_entity.id
_entity.type
_entity.pdbx_description
1 polymer ?
#
loop_
_entity_poly.entity_id
_entity_poly.type
_entity_poly.pdbx_seq_one_letter_code
_entity_poly.pdbx_strand_id
1 'polypeptide(L)'
;INPVGTGYSAAVAPNKNRNFWGVDQDADSLKQFIKRYLTKNNRWNSPKYLFGESYGTARSCVLAYKLHEDGVDLNGVTLQSSILDYRQAGNPVGALPTAAADAWYHKKLGVTPAPTDLGAFVEEVAQFARTDYLNALRAVPHA
;
A
#
# COMPACT_ATOMS: atom_id res chain seq x y z
N ILE A 1 10.40 -12.93 -0.84
CA ILE A 1 10.18 -13.85 0.29
C ILE A 1 8.68 -14.09 0.37
N ASN A 2 8.21 -15.33 0.34
CA ASN A 2 6.77 -15.62 0.45
C ASN A 2 6.38 -15.67 1.93
N PRO A 3 5.46 -14.81 2.41
CA PRO A 3 4.93 -14.88 3.77
C PRO A 3 4.18 -16.19 4.03
N VAL A 4 3.98 -16.52 5.30
CA VAL A 4 3.27 -17.75 5.70
C VAL A 4 1.84 -17.76 5.17
N GLY A 5 1.48 -18.79 4.43
CA GLY A 5 0.19 -18.93 3.73
C GLY A 5 0.21 -18.46 2.27
N THR A 6 1.36 -18.06 1.72
CA THR A 6 1.52 -17.69 0.31
C THR A 6 2.45 -18.66 -0.44
N GLY A 7 2.02 -19.15 -1.60
CA GLY A 7 2.79 -20.09 -2.40
C GLY A 7 3.11 -21.37 -1.61
N TYR A 8 4.40 -21.71 -1.51
CA TYR A 8 4.88 -22.87 -0.75
C TYR A 8 5.14 -22.60 0.74
N SER A 9 5.04 -21.35 1.20
CA SER A 9 5.28 -21.02 2.60
C SER A 9 4.04 -21.39 3.42
N ALA A 10 4.18 -22.33 4.35
CA ALA A 10 3.08 -22.79 5.21
C ALA A 10 3.53 -22.91 6.67
N ALA A 11 2.58 -22.70 7.58
CA ALA A 11 2.78 -22.95 9.00
C ALA A 11 2.93 -24.45 9.26
N VAL A 12 3.79 -24.80 10.22
CA VAL A 12 3.95 -26.17 10.70
C VAL A 12 3.10 -26.34 11.96
N ALA A 13 2.43 -27.50 12.08
CA ALA A 13 1.62 -27.84 13.24
C ALA A 13 2.43 -27.72 14.55
N PRO A 14 1.83 -27.24 15.66
CA PRO A 14 0.39 -26.96 15.83
C PRO A 14 -0.08 -25.60 15.30
N ASN A 15 0.81 -24.77 14.74
CA ASN A 15 0.44 -23.47 14.19
C ASN A 15 -0.34 -23.61 12.87
N LYS A 16 -1.23 -22.66 12.64
CA LYS A 16 -2.01 -22.50 11.40
C LYS A 16 -1.55 -21.23 10.68
N ASN A 17 -1.71 -21.17 9.35
CA ASN A 17 -1.29 -20.00 8.57
C ASN A 17 -1.84 -18.67 9.14
N ARG A 18 -3.10 -18.68 9.59
CA ARG A 18 -3.77 -17.51 10.17
C ARG A 18 -3.09 -16.95 11.42
N ASN A 19 -2.31 -17.75 12.14
CA ASN A 19 -1.53 -17.26 13.29
C ASN A 19 -0.45 -16.24 12.87
N PHE A 20 -0.12 -16.13 11.58
CA PHE A 20 0.93 -15.27 11.04
C PHE A 20 0.43 -14.08 10.21
N TRP A 21 -0.88 -13.89 10.06
CA TRP A 21 -1.43 -12.87 9.14
C TRP A 21 -1.65 -11.49 9.77
N GLY A 22 -1.39 -11.33 11.07
CA GLY A 22 -1.37 -10.00 11.68
C GLY A 22 -0.10 -9.23 11.29
N VAL A 23 -0.15 -7.90 11.41
CA VAL A 23 0.94 -7.00 10.97
C VAL A 23 2.27 -7.38 11.63
N ASP A 24 2.26 -7.55 12.95
CA ASP A 24 3.46 -7.89 13.70
C ASP A 24 3.93 -9.32 13.43
N GLN A 25 3.01 -10.28 13.38
CA GLN A 25 3.32 -11.69 13.19
C GLN A 25 3.89 -11.95 11.79
N ASP A 26 3.37 -11.26 10.76
CA ASP A 26 3.89 -11.30 9.40
C ASP A 26 5.33 -10.78 9.36
N ALA A 27 5.56 -9.57 9.87
CA ALA A 27 6.88 -8.95 9.91
C ALA A 27 7.89 -9.75 10.74
N ASP A 28 7.49 -10.31 11.88
CA ASP A 28 8.36 -11.14 12.72
C ASP A 28 8.77 -12.43 12.01
N SER A 29 7.85 -13.08 11.28
CA SER A 29 8.18 -14.28 10.51
C SER A 29 9.20 -13.99 9.38
N LEU A 30 9.03 -12.86 8.68
CA LEU A 30 9.92 -12.43 7.60
C LEU A 30 11.29 -12.00 8.13
N LYS A 31 11.34 -11.27 9.26
CA LYS A 31 12.56 -10.90 9.96
C LYS A 31 13.39 -12.13 10.32
N GLN A 32 12.76 -13.13 10.93
CA GLN A 32 13.44 -14.38 11.29
C GLN A 32 13.97 -15.13 10.06
N PHE A 33 13.19 -15.17 8.97
CA PHE A 33 13.65 -15.73 7.70
C PHE A 33 14.89 -15.00 7.17
N ILE A 34 14.86 -13.66 7.13
CA ILE A 34 15.98 -12.83 6.64
C ILE A 34 17.24 -13.10 7.48
N LYS A 35 17.16 -13.07 8.81
CA LYS A 35 18.31 -13.34 9.69
C LYS A 35 18.92 -14.73 9.46
N ARG A 36 18.07 -15.75 9.31
CA ARG A 36 18.52 -17.11 9.00
C ARG A 36 19.17 -17.18 7.63
N TYR A 37 18.61 -16.50 6.62
CA TYR A 37 19.19 -16.42 5.28
C TYR A 37 20.57 -15.74 5.30
N LEU A 38 20.70 -14.60 5.99
CA LEU A 38 21.97 -13.87 6.14
C LEU A 38 23.05 -14.76 6.77
N THR A 39 22.70 -15.46 7.85
CA THR A 39 23.62 -16.36 8.55
C THR A 39 24.01 -17.55 7.68
N LYS A 40 23.02 -18.25 7.13
CA LYS A 40 23.26 -19.46 6.32
C LYS A 40 24.12 -19.21 5.09
N ASN A 41 24.05 -18.00 4.54
CA ASN A 41 24.76 -17.62 3.31
C ASN A 41 25.97 -16.70 3.56
N ASN A 42 26.33 -16.43 4.82
CA ASN A 42 27.42 -15.51 5.20
C ASN A 42 27.29 -14.11 4.55
N ARG A 43 26.09 -13.51 4.62
CA ARG A 43 25.76 -12.23 3.97
C ARG A 43 25.52 -11.06 4.92
N TRP A 44 25.91 -11.19 6.19
CA TRP A 44 25.70 -10.13 7.20
C TRP A 44 26.29 -8.78 6.79
N ASN A 45 27.45 -8.76 6.12
CA ASN A 45 28.10 -7.54 5.64
C ASN A 45 27.68 -7.11 4.22
N SER A 46 26.79 -7.87 3.56
CA SER A 46 26.30 -7.46 2.24
C SER A 46 25.40 -6.23 2.36
N PRO A 47 25.37 -5.36 1.34
CA PRO A 47 24.34 -4.34 1.23
C PRO A 47 22.94 -4.97 1.19
N LYS A 48 21.99 -4.40 1.93
CA LYS A 48 20.62 -4.94 2.09
C LYS A 48 19.62 -3.86 1.72
N TYR A 49 18.70 -4.21 0.83
CA TYR A 49 17.60 -3.33 0.43
C TYR A 49 16.29 -4.09 0.56
N LEU A 50 15.24 -3.40 1.03
CA LEU A 50 13.88 -3.90 0.88
C LEU A 50 13.23 -3.25 -0.34
N PHE A 51 12.63 -4.06 -1.18
CA PHE A 51 11.73 -3.60 -2.23
C PHE A 51 10.33 -4.10 -1.92
N GLY A 52 9.36 -3.19 -1.87
CA GLY A 52 7.95 -3.49 -1.64
C GLY A 52 7.09 -2.93 -2.76
N GLU A 53 6.10 -3.70 -3.20
CA GLU A 53 5.08 -3.26 -4.15
C GLU A 53 3.69 -3.44 -3.56
N SER A 54 2.76 -2.50 -3.80
CA SER A 54 1.38 -2.58 -3.32
C SER A 54 1.33 -2.79 -1.80
N TYR A 55 0.63 -3.82 -1.28
CA TYR A 55 0.64 -4.17 0.15
C TYR A 55 2.06 -4.43 0.69
N GLY A 56 2.97 -4.88 -0.17
CA GLY A 56 4.38 -5.03 0.16
C GLY A 56 5.04 -3.73 0.64
N THR A 57 4.51 -2.55 0.26
CA THR A 57 5.05 -1.26 0.69
C THR A 57 4.86 -1.02 2.19
N ALA A 58 3.64 -1.18 2.69
CA ALA A 58 3.34 -1.07 4.12
C ALA A 58 4.07 -2.14 4.94
N ARG A 59 4.11 -3.38 4.43
CA ARG A 59 4.90 -4.47 5.02
C ARG A 59 6.38 -4.11 5.12
N SER A 60 6.98 -3.56 4.06
CA SER A 60 8.39 -3.16 4.05
C SER A 60 8.69 -2.10 5.10
N CYS A 61 7.78 -1.16 5.37
CA CYS A 61 7.95 -0.16 6.44
C CYS A 61 8.00 -0.80 7.83
N VAL A 62 7.05 -1.71 8.14
CA VAL A 62 7.03 -2.41 9.44
C VAL A 62 8.25 -3.32 9.57
N LEU A 63 8.58 -4.07 8.51
CA LEU A 63 9.71 -4.99 8.50
C LEU A 63 11.05 -4.26 8.65
N ALA A 64 11.22 -3.08 8.05
CA ALA A 64 12.42 -2.27 8.21
C ALA A 64 12.66 -1.91 9.68
N TYR A 65 11.62 -1.45 10.38
CA TYR A 65 11.69 -1.19 11.83
C TYR A 65 12.05 -2.46 12.61
N LYS A 66 11.32 -3.56 12.38
CA LYS A 66 11.56 -4.82 13.10
C LYS A 66 12.96 -5.41 12.85
N LEU A 67 13.52 -5.23 11.65
CA LEU A 67 14.87 -5.66 11.33
C LEU A 67 15.93 -4.83 12.06
N HIS A 68 15.76 -3.51 12.09
CA HIS A 68 16.64 -2.59 12.81
C HIS A 68 16.71 -2.93 14.30
N GLU A 69 15.55 -3.07 14.94
CA GLU A 69 15.42 -3.45 16.36
C GLU A 69 16.07 -4.82 16.69
N ASP A 70 16.31 -5.65 15.67
CA ASP A 70 16.87 -7.00 15.82
C ASP A 70 18.27 -7.13 15.19
N GLY A 71 18.96 -5.99 15.01
CA GLY A 71 20.36 -5.89 14.61
C GLY A 71 20.63 -6.09 13.12
N VAL A 72 19.64 -5.89 12.25
CA VAL A 72 19.79 -5.95 10.79
C VAL A 72 19.49 -4.60 10.18
N ASP A 73 20.54 -3.82 9.92
CA ASP A 73 20.42 -2.54 9.23
C ASP A 73 20.27 -2.70 7.71
N LEU A 74 19.47 -1.80 7.14
CA LEU A 74 19.21 -1.69 5.71
C LEU A 74 19.97 -0.50 5.11
N ASN A 75 20.47 -0.69 3.89
CA ASN A 75 21.07 0.39 3.09
C ASN A 75 20.01 1.22 2.36
N GLY A 76 18.77 0.74 2.28
CA GLY A 76 17.66 1.49 1.71
C GLY A 76 16.36 0.69 1.62
N VAL A 77 15.27 1.41 1.36
CA VAL A 77 13.95 0.85 1.10
C VAL A 77 13.37 1.52 -0.13
N THR A 78 12.92 0.73 -1.09
CA THR A 78 12.25 1.18 -2.31
C THR A 78 10.80 0.71 -2.30
N LEU A 79 9.87 1.64 -2.57
CA LEU A 79 8.44 1.39 -2.50
C LEU A 79 7.79 1.73 -3.84
N GLN A 80 7.05 0.78 -4.41
CA GLN A 80 6.32 0.94 -5.66
C GLN A 80 4.81 0.84 -5.43
N SER A 81 4.05 1.77 -6.00
CA SER A 81 2.58 1.81 -5.86
C SER A 81 2.14 1.78 -4.40
N SER A 82 2.71 2.71 -3.62
CA SER A 82 2.66 2.68 -2.17
C SER A 82 1.33 3.10 -1.58
N ILE A 83 0.95 2.45 -0.48
CA ILE A 83 -0.08 2.93 0.45
C ILE A 83 0.50 2.93 1.86
N LEU A 84 0.87 4.12 2.34
CA LEU A 84 1.47 4.30 3.67
C LEU A 84 0.49 4.79 4.72
N ASP A 85 -0.67 5.28 4.28
CA ASP A 85 -1.78 5.65 5.15
C ASP A 85 -3.05 4.92 4.71
N TYR A 86 -3.34 3.80 5.36
CA TYR A 86 -4.56 3.02 5.09
C TYR A 86 -5.85 3.75 5.51
N ARG A 87 -5.78 4.82 6.31
CA ARG A 87 -6.96 5.64 6.60
C ARG A 87 -7.44 6.41 5.36
N GLN A 88 -6.55 6.60 4.39
CA GLN A 88 -6.85 7.23 3.10
C GLN A 88 -7.21 6.19 2.02
N ALA A 89 -7.25 4.91 2.36
CA ALA A 89 -7.66 3.87 1.42
C ALA A 89 -9.11 4.15 0.96
N GLY A 90 -9.29 4.26 -0.35
CA GLY A 90 -10.60 4.59 -0.91
C GLY A 90 -11.07 6.03 -0.66
N ASN A 91 -10.16 6.97 -0.37
CA ASN A 91 -10.50 8.38 -0.21
C ASN A 91 -11.24 8.89 -1.49
N PRO A 92 -12.54 9.23 -1.38
CA PRO A 92 -13.33 9.58 -2.55
C PRO A 92 -12.90 10.91 -3.17
N VAL A 93 -12.29 11.82 -2.39
CA VAL A 93 -11.74 13.08 -2.90
C VAL A 93 -10.60 12.83 -3.90
N GLY A 94 -9.73 11.86 -3.60
CA GLY A 94 -8.64 11.49 -4.50
C GLY A 94 -9.11 10.68 -5.72
N ALA A 95 -10.17 9.89 -5.56
CA ALA A 95 -10.67 9.02 -6.62
C ALA A 95 -11.57 9.72 -7.64
N LEU A 96 -12.27 10.79 -7.24
CA LEU A 96 -13.29 11.44 -8.07
C LEU A 96 -12.78 11.94 -9.43
N PRO A 97 -11.61 12.61 -9.55
CA PRO A 97 -11.11 13.05 -10.85
C PRO A 97 -10.81 11.89 -11.81
N THR A 98 -10.29 10.78 -11.29
CA THR A 98 -10.07 9.56 -12.09
C THR A 98 -11.39 8.94 -12.55
N ALA A 99 -12.37 8.81 -11.65
CA ALA A 99 -13.68 8.29 -12.01
C ALA A 99 -14.39 9.17 -13.06
N ALA A 100 -14.23 10.49 -12.97
CA ALA A 100 -14.75 11.42 -13.96
C ALA A 100 -14.04 11.30 -15.32
N ALA A 101 -12.72 11.14 -15.32
CA ALA A 101 -11.94 10.87 -16.54
C ALA A 101 -12.40 9.57 -17.23
N ASP A 102 -12.61 8.50 -16.46
CA ASP A 102 -13.13 7.23 -16.96
C ASP A 102 -14.54 7.40 -17.55
N ALA A 103 -15.42 8.11 -16.84
CA ALA A 103 -16.77 8.42 -17.32
C ALA A 103 -16.75 9.26 -18.60
N TRP A 104 -15.84 10.21 -18.72
CA TRP A 104 -15.62 11.00 -19.93
C TRP A 104 -15.18 10.11 -21.10
N TYR A 105 -14.14 9.28 -20.90
CA TYR A 105 -13.58 8.38 -21.91
C TYR A 105 -14.63 7.38 -22.44
N HIS A 106 -15.44 6.82 -21.54
CA HIS A 106 -16.48 5.85 -21.88
C HIS A 106 -17.82 6.48 -22.32
N LYS A 107 -17.90 7.82 -22.47
CA LYS A 107 -19.13 8.55 -22.83
C LYS A 107 -20.29 8.29 -21.85
N LYS A 108 -19.96 8.17 -20.56
CA LYS A 108 -20.88 7.93 -19.44
C LYS A 108 -21.02 9.13 -18.49
N LEU A 109 -20.43 10.28 -18.82
CA LEU A 109 -20.45 11.46 -17.95
C LEU A 109 -21.86 12.02 -17.69
N GLY A 110 -22.79 11.87 -18.64
CA GLY A 110 -24.17 12.36 -18.50
C GLY A 110 -24.33 13.89 -18.62
N VAL A 111 -23.23 14.63 -18.85
CA VAL A 111 -23.23 16.09 -19.06
C VAL A 111 -23.36 16.40 -20.55
N THR A 112 -24.21 17.38 -20.90
CA THR A 112 -24.46 17.82 -22.29
C THR A 112 -24.34 19.34 -22.41
N PRO A 113 -23.49 19.89 -23.31
CA PRO A 113 -22.54 19.15 -24.14
C PRO A 113 -21.43 18.51 -23.29
N ALA A 114 -20.88 17.40 -23.77
CA ALA A 114 -19.73 16.78 -23.10
C ALA A 114 -18.51 17.71 -23.19
N PRO A 115 -17.69 17.84 -22.13
CA PRO A 115 -16.44 18.58 -22.19
C PRO A 115 -15.57 18.08 -23.34
N THR A 116 -14.92 18.98 -24.07
CA THR A 116 -14.04 18.60 -25.20
C THR A 116 -12.58 18.48 -24.81
N ASP A 117 -12.19 19.09 -23.69
CA ASP A 117 -10.84 19.07 -23.13
C ASP A 117 -10.83 18.25 -21.83
N LEU A 118 -10.25 17.05 -21.89
CA LEU A 118 -10.15 16.15 -20.74
C LEU A 118 -9.27 16.74 -19.62
N GLY A 119 -8.20 17.44 -19.97
CA GLY A 119 -7.27 18.00 -18.99
C GLY A 119 -7.93 19.10 -18.17
N ALA A 120 -8.58 20.04 -18.85
CA ALA A 120 -9.34 21.11 -18.20
C ALA A 120 -10.48 20.55 -17.34
N PHE A 121 -11.21 19.55 -17.85
CA PHE A 121 -12.30 18.92 -17.13
C PHE A 121 -11.83 18.17 -15.86
N VAL A 122 -10.74 17.40 -15.94
CA VAL A 122 -10.20 16.68 -14.78
C VAL A 122 -9.68 17.64 -13.71
N GLU A 123 -9.08 18.77 -14.10
CA GLU A 123 -8.66 19.80 -13.15
C GLU A 123 -9.87 20.46 -12.47
N GLU A 124 -10.94 20.78 -13.22
CA GLU A 124 -12.20 21.29 -12.65
C GLU A 124 -12.78 20.32 -11.61
N VAL A 125 -12.84 19.02 -11.93
CA VAL A 125 -13.31 17.99 -11.01
C VAL A 125 -12.38 17.86 -9.81
N ALA A 126 -11.06 17.99 -9.99
CA ALA A 126 -10.10 17.96 -8.88
C ALA A 126 -10.27 19.16 -7.93
N GLN A 127 -10.56 20.35 -8.46
CA GLN A 127 -10.89 21.51 -7.64
C GLN A 127 -12.18 21.27 -6.86
N PHE A 128 -13.26 20.87 -7.54
CA PHE A 128 -14.53 20.53 -6.89
C PHE A 128 -14.37 19.46 -5.80
N ALA A 129 -13.58 18.41 -6.08
CA ALA A 129 -13.31 17.34 -5.13
C ALA A 129 -12.63 17.86 -3.85
N ARG A 130 -11.66 18.76 -4.00
CA ARG A 130 -10.85 19.33 -2.90
C ARG A 130 -11.57 20.45 -2.14
N THR A 131 -12.62 21.04 -2.71
CA THR A 131 -13.41 22.11 -2.09
C THR A 131 -14.80 21.62 -1.71
N ASP A 132 -15.79 21.80 -2.59
CA ASP A 132 -17.21 21.67 -2.30
C ASP A 132 -17.56 20.26 -1.87
N TYR A 133 -17.00 19.25 -2.55
CA TYR A 133 -17.22 17.85 -2.20
C TYR A 133 -16.63 17.49 -0.83
N LEU A 134 -15.39 17.89 -0.56
CA LEU A 134 -14.74 17.65 0.74
C LEU A 134 -15.46 18.39 1.88
N ASN A 135 -15.92 19.62 1.65
CA ASN A 135 -16.70 20.38 2.61
C ASN A 135 -18.04 19.68 2.92
N ALA A 136 -18.74 19.22 1.89
CA ALA A 136 -19.96 18.45 2.06
C ALA A 136 -19.70 17.14 2.83
N LEU A 137 -18.64 16.40 2.49
CA LEU A 137 -18.28 15.15 3.16
C LEU A 137 -18.01 15.34 4.66
N ARG A 138 -17.34 16.44 5.04
CA ARG A 138 -17.07 16.79 6.43
C ARG A 138 -18.30 17.26 7.20
N ALA A 139 -19.29 17.82 6.51
CA ALA A 139 -20.54 18.28 7.12
C ALA A 139 -21.50 17.13 7.45
N VAL A 140 -21.31 15.94 6.85
CA VAL A 140 -22.08 14.75 7.21
C VAL A 140 -21.67 14.30 8.61
N PRO A 141 -22.62 14.20 9.57
CA PRO A 141 -22.31 13.66 10.89
C PRO A 141 -21.75 12.24 10.74
N HIS A 142 -20.56 11.99 11.28
CA HIS A 142 -20.03 10.64 11.36
C HIS A 142 -20.99 9.80 12.23
N ALA A 143 -21.59 8.77 11.63
CA ALA A 143 -22.38 7.76 12.34
C ALA A 143 -21.48 6.80 13.13
#